data_AF-H1BAA4-F1
#
_entry.id   AF-H1BAA4-F1
#
_cell.length_a   1.000
_cell.length_b   1.000
_cell.length_c   1.000
_cell.angle_alpha   90.00
_cell.angle_beta   90.00
_cell.angle_gamma   90.00
#
_symmetry.space_group_name_H-M   'P 1'
#
loop_
_entity.id
_entity.type
_entity.pdbx_description
1 polymer ?
#
loop_
_entity_poly.entity_id
_entity_poly.type
_entity_poly.pdbx_seq_one_letter_code
_entity_poly.pdbx_strand_id
1 'polypeptide(L)'
;MPMKLNENNYSYYIYRNLICLAILLHFGYTLLMGILHYGVPLLYNICSVLFYIGMLLLVMKKKRYALAVSLIHLETICFVVLHTVLFGWNASFFLFLIAMASLVYFCPYRSPYIPYLFSILHMLTFFLLHEQIQGTMFSSLPAASLQLLFLCNSFGSFLTILYVAYVSNASADIGKEVLKKQNESLL
;
A
#
# COMPACT_ATOMS: atom_id res chain seq x y z
N MET A 1 21.47 0.19 22.54
CA MET A 1 21.74 -1.26 22.37
C MET A 1 21.22 -1.66 21.00
N PRO A 2 22.08 -1.95 20.00
CA PRO A 2 21.62 -2.28 18.66
C PRO A 2 20.96 -3.66 18.71
N MET A 3 19.67 -3.72 18.40
CA MET A 3 18.88 -4.94 18.44
C MET A 3 19.35 -5.86 17.30
N LYS A 4 19.89 -7.05 17.62
CA LYS A 4 20.14 -8.10 16.61
C LYS A 4 18.81 -8.47 15.97
N LEU A 5 18.58 -8.04 14.73
CA LEU A 5 17.40 -8.41 13.97
C LEU A 5 17.49 -9.90 13.60
N ASN A 6 16.65 -10.72 14.21
CA ASN A 6 16.35 -12.07 13.73
C ASN A 6 15.30 -11.98 12.60
N GLU A 7 15.32 -12.84 11.58
CA GLU A 7 14.44 -12.76 10.38
C GLU A 7 12.95 -12.63 10.73
N ASN A 8 12.51 -13.34 11.78
CA ASN A 8 11.14 -13.29 12.29
C ASN A 8 10.78 -11.91 12.90
N ASN A 9 11.72 -11.27 13.58
CA ASN A 9 11.51 -9.92 14.13
C ASN A 9 11.51 -8.90 12.99
N TYR A 10 12.36 -9.07 11.99
CA TYR A 10 12.45 -8.16 10.85
C TYR A 10 11.15 -8.12 10.02
N SER A 11 10.65 -9.29 9.64
CA SER A 11 9.38 -9.42 8.90
C SER A 11 8.22 -8.76 9.67
N TYR A 12 8.15 -9.01 10.98
CA TYR A 12 7.16 -8.38 11.84
C TYR A 12 7.22 -6.85 11.80
N TYR A 13 8.41 -6.25 11.91
CA TYR A 13 8.57 -4.80 11.87
C TYR A 13 8.18 -4.20 10.53
N ILE A 14 8.54 -4.85 9.41
CA ILE A 14 8.17 -4.41 8.06
C ILE A 14 6.65 -4.34 7.91
N TYR A 15 5.95 -5.46 8.13
CA TYR A 15 4.50 -5.50 7.93
C TYR A 15 3.75 -4.58 8.89
N ARG A 16 4.21 -4.48 10.14
CA ARG A 16 3.66 -3.53 11.11
C ARG A 16 3.79 -2.09 10.62
N ASN A 17 4.99 -1.69 10.20
CA ASN A 17 5.26 -0.33 9.78
C ASN A 17 4.52 0.02 8.47
N LEU A 18 4.37 -0.94 7.55
CA LEU A 18 3.53 -0.79 6.35
C LEU A 18 2.06 -0.56 6.69
N ILE A 19 1.50 -1.36 7.59
CA ILE A 19 0.12 -1.20 8.03
C ILE A 19 -0.04 0.14 8.76
N CYS A 20 0.91 0.55 9.59
CA CYS A 20 0.91 1.87 10.24
C CYS A 20 0.95 3.00 9.20
N LEU A 21 1.77 2.88 8.15
CA LEU A 21 1.82 3.86 7.06
C LEU A 21 0.47 3.99 6.36
N ALA A 22 -0.19 2.86 6.07
CA ALA A 22 -1.53 2.87 5.49
C ALA A 22 -2.59 3.49 6.41
N ILE A 23 -2.55 3.20 7.72
CA ILE A 23 -3.42 3.86 8.72
C ILE A 23 -3.23 5.38 8.68
N LEU A 24 -1.98 5.85 8.69
CA LEU A 24 -1.67 7.28 8.63
C LEU A 24 -2.17 7.92 7.33
N LEU A 25 -2.01 7.22 6.21
CA LEU A 25 -2.47 7.67 4.90
C LEU A 25 -4.00 7.81 4.86
N HIS A 26 -4.74 6.78 5.26
CA HIS A 26 -6.21 6.84 5.31
C HIS A 26 -6.74 7.82 6.35
N PHE A 27 -6.05 8.00 7.47
CA PHE A 27 -6.38 9.04 8.44
C PHE A 27 -6.20 10.44 7.82
N GLY A 28 -5.09 10.65 7.08
CA GLY A 28 -4.86 11.87 6.31
C GLY A 28 -5.96 12.13 5.28
N TYR A 29 -6.37 11.11 4.52
CA TYR A 29 -7.51 11.23 3.59
C TYR A 29 -8.83 11.46 4.30
N THR A 30 -9.06 10.88 5.48
CA THR A 30 -10.27 11.14 6.28
C THR A 30 -10.36 12.64 6.61
N LEU A 31 -9.27 13.24 7.08
CA LEU A 31 -9.23 14.68 7.36
C LEU A 31 -9.41 15.50 6.09
N LEU A 32 -8.70 15.16 5.01
CA LEU A 32 -8.76 15.86 3.74
C LEU A 32 -10.19 15.85 3.15
N MET A 33 -10.82 14.68 3.10
CA MET A 33 -12.18 14.53 2.56
C MET A 33 -13.23 15.18 3.47
N GLY A 34 -12.98 15.22 4.79
CA GLY A 34 -13.80 15.96 5.74
C GLY A 34 -13.75 17.47 5.49
N ILE A 35 -12.55 18.03 5.29
CA ILE A 35 -12.34 19.46 4.98
C ILE A 35 -12.95 19.82 3.61
N LEU A 36 -12.83 18.94 2.63
CA LEU A 36 -13.37 19.14 1.28
C LEU A 36 -14.88 18.77 1.16
N HIS A 37 -15.51 18.32 2.25
CA HIS A 37 -16.92 17.94 2.32
C HIS A 37 -17.34 16.80 1.35
N TYR A 38 -16.46 15.86 1.06
CA TYR A 38 -16.78 14.68 0.24
C TYR A 38 -17.20 13.48 1.10
N GLY A 39 -18.52 13.32 1.30
CA GLY A 39 -19.09 12.33 2.23
C GLY A 39 -18.79 10.86 1.93
N VAL A 40 -18.92 10.41 0.68
CA VAL A 40 -18.66 9.01 0.31
C VAL A 40 -17.18 8.64 0.49
N PRO A 41 -16.21 9.41 -0.06
CA PRO A 41 -14.78 9.22 0.22
C PRO A 41 -14.43 9.29 1.70
N LEU A 42 -15.04 10.20 2.46
CA LEU A 42 -14.82 10.32 3.90
C LEU A 42 -15.20 9.01 4.62
N LEU A 43 -16.41 8.50 4.37
CA LEU A 43 -16.89 7.27 4.98
C LEU A 43 -16.00 6.09 4.60
N TYR A 44 -15.60 5.98 3.33
CA TYR A 44 -14.69 4.94 2.87
C TYR A 44 -13.38 4.96 3.68
N ASN A 45 -12.76 6.13 3.85
CA ASN A 45 -11.48 6.22 4.56
C ASN A 45 -11.61 5.91 6.06
N ILE A 46 -12.73 6.26 6.71
CA ILE A 46 -13.02 5.83 8.09
C ILE A 46 -13.09 4.30 8.16
N CYS A 47 -13.79 3.66 7.23
CA CYS A 47 -13.86 2.20 7.14
C CYS A 47 -12.48 1.58 6.86
N SER A 48 -11.67 2.19 6.00
CA SER A 48 -10.29 1.73 5.74
C SER A 48 -9.44 1.81 7.00
N VAL A 49 -9.50 2.88 7.80
CA VAL A 49 -8.76 2.95 9.08
C VAL A 49 -9.11 1.77 9.99
N LEU A 50 -10.40 1.45 10.13
CA LEU A 50 -10.85 0.28 10.92
C LEU A 50 -10.35 -1.04 10.31
N PHE A 51 -10.38 -1.17 8.99
CA PHE A 51 -9.85 -2.33 8.27
C PHE A 51 -8.35 -2.52 8.54
N TYR A 52 -7.54 -1.47 8.45
CA TYR A 52 -6.10 -1.55 8.69
C TYR A 52 -5.76 -1.79 10.18
N ILE A 53 -6.56 -1.30 11.12
CA ILE A 53 -6.46 -1.71 12.54
C ILE A 53 -6.73 -3.22 12.66
N GLY A 54 -7.73 -3.74 11.95
CA GLY A 54 -7.98 -5.18 11.84
C GLY A 54 -6.80 -5.96 11.27
N MET A 55 -6.16 -5.45 10.20
CA MET A 55 -4.96 -6.04 9.62
C MET A 55 -3.78 -6.02 10.58
N LEU A 56 -3.62 -4.93 11.34
CA LEU A 56 -2.60 -4.82 12.38
C LEU A 56 -2.79 -5.91 13.45
N LEU A 57 -4.02 -6.12 13.92
CA LEU A 57 -4.34 -7.20 14.85
C LEU A 57 -4.10 -8.59 14.26
N LEU A 58 -4.42 -8.78 12.98
CA LEU A 58 -4.20 -10.05 12.26
C LEU A 58 -2.71 -10.39 12.18
N VAL A 59 -1.87 -9.40 11.91
CA VAL A 59 -0.41 -9.53 11.86
C VAL A 59 0.18 -9.73 13.26
N MET A 60 -0.22 -8.90 14.24
CA MET A 60 0.36 -8.92 15.58
C MET A 60 -0.04 -10.17 16.39
N LYS A 61 -1.31 -10.58 16.33
CA LYS A 61 -1.82 -11.68 17.16
C LYS A 61 -1.76 -13.03 16.46
N LYS A 62 -2.14 -13.09 15.19
CA LYS A 62 -2.30 -14.36 14.46
C LYS A 62 -1.12 -14.67 13.53
N LYS A 63 -0.18 -13.73 13.32
CA LYS A 63 0.98 -13.87 12.42
C LYS A 63 0.60 -14.32 11.01
N ARG A 64 -0.61 -13.97 10.55
CA ARG A 64 -1.13 -14.33 9.21
C ARG A 64 -0.75 -13.27 8.18
N TYR A 65 0.55 -13.13 7.92
CA TYR A 65 1.10 -12.09 7.06
C TYR A 65 0.58 -12.17 5.62
N ALA A 66 0.60 -13.36 5.02
CA ALA A 66 0.15 -13.54 3.63
C ALA A 66 -1.31 -13.10 3.43
N LEU A 67 -2.20 -13.48 4.35
CA LEU A 67 -3.61 -13.08 4.31
C LEU A 67 -3.76 -11.57 4.47
N ALA A 68 -3.07 -10.96 5.44
CA ALA A 68 -3.13 -9.52 5.66
C ALA A 68 -2.70 -8.75 4.41
N VAL A 69 -1.57 -9.14 3.81
CA VAL A 69 -1.03 -8.48 2.62
C VAL A 69 -1.95 -8.66 1.41
N SER A 70 -2.51 -9.85 1.19
CA SER A 70 -3.50 -10.08 0.14
C SER A 70 -4.72 -9.18 0.28
N LEU A 71 -5.25 -9.04 1.50
CA LEU A 71 -6.40 -8.18 1.77
C LEU A 71 -6.06 -6.70 1.57
N ILE A 72 -4.84 -6.27 1.91
CA ILE A 72 -4.35 -4.90 1.67
C ILE A 72 -4.26 -4.60 0.17
N HIS A 73 -3.79 -5.54 -0.64
CA HIS A 73 -3.78 -5.38 -2.11
C HIS A 73 -5.20 -5.21 -2.67
N LEU A 74 -6.14 -6.05 -2.23
CA LEU A 74 -7.54 -5.95 -2.64
C LEU A 74 -8.19 -4.64 -2.19
N GLU A 75 -7.92 -4.20 -0.96
CA GLU A 75 -8.41 -2.93 -0.44
C GLU A 75 -7.84 -1.74 -1.23
N THR A 76 -6.56 -1.79 -1.60
CA THR A 76 -5.94 -0.73 -2.42
C THR A 76 -6.60 -0.63 -3.79
N ILE A 77 -6.92 -1.77 -4.43
CA ILE A 77 -7.66 -1.79 -5.70
C ILE A 77 -9.02 -1.13 -5.52
N CYS A 78 -9.78 -1.52 -4.49
CA CYS A 78 -11.09 -0.91 -4.19
C CYS A 78 -10.96 0.59 -3.94
N PHE A 79 -9.95 1.02 -3.18
CA PHE A 79 -9.67 2.42 -2.87
C PHE A 79 -9.42 3.21 -4.16
N VAL A 80 -8.52 2.73 -5.01
CA VAL A 80 -8.17 3.40 -6.26
C VAL A 80 -9.35 3.45 -7.21
N VAL A 81 -10.08 2.34 -7.39
CA VAL A 81 -11.25 2.30 -8.27
C VAL A 81 -12.31 3.29 -7.81
N LEU A 82 -12.71 3.24 -6.54
CA LEU A 82 -13.72 4.15 -6.00
C LEU A 82 -13.31 5.62 -6.18
N HIS A 83 -12.10 5.97 -5.76
CA HIS A 83 -11.65 7.37 -5.79
C HIS A 83 -11.42 7.86 -7.22
N THR A 84 -10.95 7.01 -8.14
CA THR A 84 -10.78 7.39 -9.55
C THR A 84 -12.14 7.57 -10.24
N VAL A 85 -13.16 6.76 -9.91
CA VAL A 85 -14.54 6.97 -10.39
C VAL A 85 -15.12 8.29 -9.89
N LEU A 86 -14.87 8.64 -8.62
CA LEU A 86 -15.42 9.85 -8.02
C LEU A 86 -14.72 11.12 -8.48
N PHE A 87 -13.38 11.13 -8.47
CA PHE A 87 -12.55 12.32 -8.69
C PHE A 87 -11.92 12.40 -10.09
N GLY A 88 -12.02 11.34 -10.88
CA GLY A 88 -11.44 11.22 -12.21
C GLY A 88 -9.95 10.86 -12.21
N TRP A 89 -9.47 10.58 -13.42
CA TRP A 89 -8.08 10.19 -13.67
C TRP A 89 -7.06 11.25 -13.20
N ASN A 90 -7.38 12.54 -13.41
CA ASN A 90 -6.48 13.66 -13.12
C ASN A 90 -6.16 13.84 -11.63
N ALA A 91 -6.95 13.22 -10.74
CA ALA A 91 -6.62 13.21 -9.31
C ALA A 91 -5.44 12.26 -9.00
N SER A 92 -5.04 11.39 -9.93
CA SER A 92 -3.86 10.53 -9.84
C SER A 92 -3.89 9.48 -8.73
N PHE A 93 -5.07 8.99 -8.34
CA PHE A 93 -5.19 7.85 -7.41
C PHE A 93 -4.55 6.56 -7.94
N PHE A 94 -4.45 6.41 -9.27
CA PHE A 94 -3.77 5.28 -9.91
C PHE A 94 -2.29 5.12 -9.49
N LEU A 95 -1.65 6.18 -8.99
CA LEU A 95 -0.26 6.13 -8.51
C LEU A 95 -0.10 5.12 -7.36
N PHE A 96 -1.15 4.89 -6.57
CA PHE A 96 -1.13 3.87 -5.52
C PHE A 96 -1.08 2.44 -6.07
N LEU A 97 -1.63 2.16 -7.27
CA LEU A 97 -1.47 0.85 -7.92
C LEU A 97 -0.01 0.59 -8.28
N ILE A 98 0.67 1.63 -8.78
CA ILE A 98 2.09 1.58 -9.12
C ILE A 98 2.93 1.38 -7.85
N ALA A 99 2.65 2.16 -6.81
CA ALA A 99 3.34 2.03 -5.53
C ALA A 99 3.15 0.64 -4.93
N MET A 100 1.92 0.11 -4.92
CA MET A 100 1.64 -1.21 -4.37
C MET A 100 2.19 -2.35 -5.23
N ALA A 101 2.29 -2.20 -6.55
CA ALA A 101 2.95 -3.18 -7.42
C ALA A 101 4.44 -3.38 -7.04
N SER A 102 5.12 -2.34 -6.53
CA SER A 102 6.50 -2.48 -6.05
C SER A 102 6.62 -3.33 -4.77
N LEU A 103 5.57 -3.35 -3.94
CA LEU A 103 5.55 -4.03 -2.65
C LEU A 103 5.34 -5.55 -2.77
N VAL A 104 4.70 -5.99 -3.85
CA VAL A 104 4.32 -7.38 -4.13
C VAL A 104 5.50 -8.35 -3.99
N TYR A 105 6.72 -7.91 -4.28
CA TYR A 105 7.95 -8.72 -4.21
C TYR A 105 8.38 -9.10 -2.79
N PHE A 106 7.93 -8.39 -1.76
CA PHE A 106 8.30 -8.65 -0.37
C PHE A 106 7.33 -9.57 0.36
N CYS A 107 6.30 -10.07 -0.33
CA CYS A 107 5.19 -10.74 0.31
C CYS A 107 5.53 -12.17 0.74
N PRO A 108 5.00 -12.66 1.88
CA PRO A 108 5.39 -13.93 2.47
C PRO A 108 4.49 -15.05 1.94
N TYR A 109 4.43 -15.19 0.62
CA TYR A 109 3.58 -16.18 -0.03
C TYR A 109 4.29 -17.53 -0.16
N ARG A 110 3.57 -18.61 0.14
CA ARG A 110 4.08 -19.97 -0.03
C ARG A 110 4.30 -20.31 -1.52
N SER A 111 3.48 -19.73 -2.40
CA SER A 111 3.58 -19.93 -3.84
C SER A 111 4.21 -18.70 -4.50
N PRO A 112 5.24 -18.87 -5.36
CA PRO A 112 5.89 -17.76 -6.04
C PRO A 112 4.99 -17.06 -7.06
N TYR A 113 3.85 -17.66 -7.44
CA TYR A 113 2.94 -17.12 -8.45
C TYR A 113 1.97 -16.06 -7.90
N ILE A 114 1.68 -16.07 -6.59
CA ILE A 114 0.73 -15.14 -5.96
C ILE A 114 1.18 -13.67 -6.13
N PRO A 115 2.47 -13.32 -5.94
CA PRO A 115 3.00 -12.02 -6.33
C PRO A 115 2.58 -11.60 -7.76
N TYR A 116 2.92 -12.39 -8.77
CA TYR A 116 2.63 -12.05 -10.17
C TYR A 116 1.14 -11.85 -10.44
N LEU A 117 0.28 -12.62 -9.79
CA LEU A 117 -1.17 -12.45 -9.89
C LEU A 117 -1.62 -11.05 -9.41
N PHE A 118 -1.14 -10.59 -8.26
CA PHE A 118 -1.47 -9.25 -7.76
C PHE A 118 -0.91 -8.14 -8.65
N SER A 119 0.32 -8.31 -9.18
CA SER A 119 0.89 -7.35 -10.13
C SER A 119 0.08 -7.25 -11.42
N ILE A 120 -0.36 -8.39 -11.99
CA ILE A 120 -1.25 -8.41 -13.15
C ILE A 120 -2.59 -7.74 -12.81
N LEU A 121 -3.14 -8.02 -11.62
CA LEU A 121 -4.40 -7.42 -11.19
C LEU A 121 -4.30 -5.89 -11.07
N HIS A 122 -3.22 -5.36 -10.49
CA HIS A 122 -2.97 -3.91 -10.46
C HIS A 122 -2.82 -3.33 -11.87
N MET A 123 -2.08 -4.01 -12.74
CA MET A 123 -1.88 -3.58 -14.13
C MET A 123 -3.20 -3.52 -14.91
N LEU A 124 -4.03 -4.57 -14.82
CA LEU A 124 -5.34 -4.61 -15.45
C LEU A 124 -6.25 -3.51 -14.89
N THR A 125 -6.26 -3.31 -13.57
CA THR A 125 -7.04 -2.23 -12.94
C THR A 125 -6.60 -0.86 -13.47
N PHE A 126 -5.29 -0.62 -13.61
CA PHE A 126 -4.77 0.63 -14.16
C PHE A 126 -5.29 0.89 -15.57
N PHE A 127 -5.15 -0.09 -16.48
CA PHE A 127 -5.60 0.08 -17.86
C PHE A 127 -7.12 0.23 -17.99
N LEU A 128 -7.88 -0.57 -17.24
CA LEU A 128 -9.35 -0.46 -17.24
C LEU A 128 -9.81 0.91 -16.75
N LEU A 129 -9.19 1.45 -15.70
CA LEU A 129 -9.51 2.80 -15.22
C LEU A 129 -9.11 3.88 -16.23
N HIS A 130 -7.96 3.76 -16.88
CA HIS A 130 -7.53 4.73 -17.90
C HIS A 130 -8.51 4.80 -19.08
N GLU A 131 -8.94 3.64 -19.60
CA GLU A 131 -9.82 3.59 -20.76
C GLU A 131 -11.26 4.00 -20.44
N GLN A 132 -11.78 3.61 -19.26
CA GLN A 132 -13.19 3.79 -18.92
C GLN A 132 -13.50 5.16 -18.28
N ILE A 133 -12.51 5.80 -17.66
CA ILE A 133 -12.71 7.05 -16.92
C ILE A 133 -12.31 8.24 -17.79
N GLN A 134 -13.24 8.72 -18.61
CA GLN A 134 -13.05 9.97 -19.39
C GLN A 134 -13.65 11.22 -18.70
N GLY A 135 -14.43 11.04 -17.62
CA GLY A 135 -15.07 12.12 -16.87
C GLY A 135 -15.12 11.85 -15.36
N THR A 136 -15.58 12.83 -14.58
CA THR A 136 -15.74 12.73 -13.12
C THR A 136 -17.20 12.53 -12.75
N MET A 137 -17.51 11.67 -11.76
CA MET A 137 -18.87 11.63 -11.19
C MET A 137 -19.22 12.94 -10.48
N PHE A 138 -18.25 13.56 -9.81
CA PHE A 138 -18.42 14.92 -9.32
C PHE A 138 -18.29 15.90 -10.47
N SER A 139 -19.43 16.34 -11.02
CA SER A 139 -19.49 17.42 -12.00
C SER A 139 -18.91 18.69 -11.38
N SER A 140 -17.79 19.19 -11.90
CA SER A 140 -17.01 20.35 -11.44
C SER A 140 -16.28 20.20 -10.10
N LEU A 141 -15.24 19.35 -10.07
CA LEU A 141 -14.25 19.43 -9.00
C LEU A 141 -13.49 20.77 -9.10
N PRO A 142 -13.37 21.58 -8.02
CA PRO A 142 -12.57 22.79 -8.06
C PRO A 142 -11.12 22.47 -8.44
N ALA A 143 -10.52 23.26 -9.32
CA ALA A 143 -9.15 23.03 -9.79
C ALA A 143 -8.14 22.95 -8.63
N ALA A 144 -8.34 23.76 -7.58
CA ALA A 144 -7.52 23.74 -6.37
C ALA A 144 -7.62 22.40 -5.62
N SER A 145 -8.82 21.83 -5.49
CA SER A 145 -9.03 20.51 -4.86
C SER A 145 -8.38 19.40 -5.68
N LEU A 146 -8.48 19.47 -7.01
CA LEU A 146 -7.84 18.50 -7.91
C LEU A 146 -6.31 18.54 -7.79
N GLN A 147 -5.72 19.74 -7.78
CA GLN A 147 -4.27 19.93 -7.58
C GLN A 147 -3.80 19.45 -6.21
N LEU A 148 -4.58 19.72 -5.16
CA LEU A 148 -4.29 19.24 -3.81
C LEU A 148 -4.32 17.71 -3.75
N LEU A 149 -5.34 17.08 -4.35
CA LEU A 149 -5.43 15.61 -4.44
C LEU A 149 -4.26 15.03 -5.22
N PHE A 150 -3.90 15.63 -6.36
CA PHE A 150 -2.73 15.21 -7.13
C PHE A 150 -1.44 15.25 -6.29
N LEU A 151 -1.21 16.33 -5.56
CA LEU A 151 -0.02 16.48 -4.70
C LEU A 151 -0.01 15.46 -3.56
N CYS A 152 -1.15 15.28 -2.87
CA CYS A 152 -1.29 14.29 -1.80
C CYS A 152 -1.07 12.86 -2.31
N ASN A 153 -1.68 12.51 -3.44
CA ASN A 153 -1.57 11.18 -4.05
C ASN A 153 -0.14 10.89 -4.52
N SER A 154 0.52 11.88 -5.13
CA SER A 154 1.91 11.80 -5.52
C SER A 154 2.81 11.59 -4.30
N PHE A 155 2.66 12.44 -3.28
CA PHE A 155 3.46 12.35 -2.05
C PHE A 155 3.27 11.00 -1.35
N GLY A 156 2.03 10.54 -1.18
CA GLY A 156 1.73 9.25 -0.56
C GLY A 156 2.30 8.06 -1.34
N SER A 157 2.24 8.11 -2.67
CA SER A 157 2.77 7.05 -3.54
C SER A 157 4.30 7.01 -3.50
N PHE A 158 4.98 8.16 -3.59
CA PHE A 158 6.44 8.23 -3.47
C PHE A 158 6.93 7.83 -2.08
N LEU A 159 6.21 8.21 -1.02
CA LEU A 159 6.53 7.78 0.34
C LEU A 159 6.44 6.26 0.49
N THR A 160 5.42 5.64 -0.12
CA THR A 160 5.26 4.18 -0.13
C THR A 160 6.40 3.50 -0.90
N ILE A 161 6.75 4.01 -2.09
CA ILE A 161 7.87 3.48 -2.89
C ILE A 161 9.20 3.64 -2.15
N LEU A 162 9.45 4.78 -1.52
CA LEU A 162 10.67 5.02 -0.74
C LEU A 162 10.77 4.07 0.44
N TYR A 163 9.65 3.82 1.13
CA TYR A 163 9.60 2.85 2.21
C TYR A 163 9.90 1.43 1.71
N VAL A 164 9.31 1.02 0.58
CA VAL A 164 9.60 -0.27 -0.05
C VAL A 164 11.08 -0.38 -0.44
N ALA A 165 11.67 0.67 -1.02
CA ALA A 165 13.09 0.70 -1.37
C ALA A 165 14.00 0.55 -0.13
N TYR A 166 13.66 1.24 0.96
CA TYR A 166 14.37 1.09 2.25
C TYR A 166 14.30 -0.36 2.77
N VAL A 167 13.12 -0.96 2.76
CA VAL A 167 12.91 -2.36 3.16
C VAL A 167 13.67 -3.33 2.24
N SER A 168 13.69 -3.05 0.93
CA SER A 168 14.40 -3.85 -0.06
C SER A 168 15.89 -3.95 0.27
N ASN A 169 16.50 -2.81 0.54
CA ASN A 169 17.93 -2.74 0.84
C ASN A 169 18.26 -3.47 2.15
N ALA A 170 17.48 -3.22 3.21
CA ALA A 170 17.68 -3.89 4.49
C ALA A 170 17.44 -5.41 4.40
N SER A 171 16.52 -5.88 3.55
CA SER A 171 16.29 -7.31 3.31
C SER A 171 17.48 -7.97 2.61
N ALA A 172 18.09 -7.28 1.64
CA ALA A 172 19.25 -7.77 0.92
C ALA A 172 20.48 -7.93 1.83
N ASP A 173 20.69 -6.98 2.76
CA ASP A 173 21.80 -7.03 3.71
C ASP A 173 21.64 -8.20 4.71
N ILE A 174 20.42 -8.43 5.21
CA ILE A 174 20.13 -9.59 6.08
C ILE A 174 20.36 -10.89 5.32
N GLY A 175 19.90 -10.99 4.07
CA GLY A 175 20.11 -12.17 3.23
C GLY A 175 21.59 -12.50 3.04
N LYS A 176 22.44 -11.48 2.81
CA LYS A 176 23.90 -11.64 2.72
C LYS A 176 24.50 -12.17 4.02
N GLU A 177 24.08 -11.64 5.18
CA GLU A 177 24.58 -12.12 6.47
C GLU A 177 24.20 -13.58 6.75
N VAL A 178 22.98 -13.99 6.37
CA VAL A 178 22.51 -15.38 6.53
C VAL A 178 23.35 -16.32 5.66
N LEU A 179 23.57 -15.96 4.39
CA LEU A 179 24.42 -16.74 3.48
C LEU A 179 25.86 -16.83 3.98
N LYS A 180 26.41 -15.73 4.52
CA LYS A 180 27.76 -15.72 5.09
C LYS A 180 27.88 -16.69 6.26
N LYS A 181 26.92 -16.69 7.19
CA LYS A 181 26.90 -17.62 8.33
C LYS A 181 26.74 -19.07 7.89
N GLN A 182 25.92 -19.33 6.87
CA GLN A 182 25.78 -20.67 6.30
C GLN A 182 27.10 -21.16 5.70
N ASN A 183 27.79 -20.31 4.93
CA ASN A 183 29.10 -20.64 4.37
C ASN A 183 30.16 -20.88 5.47
N GLU A 184 30.16 -20.08 6.54
CA GLU A 184 31.06 -20.27 7.68
C GLU A 184 30.77 -21.57 8.46
N SER A 185 29.51 -22.04 8.48
CA SER A 185 29.15 -23.32 9.12
C SER A 185 29.49 -24.57 8.30
N LEU A 186 29.87 -24.40 7.03
CA LEU A 186 30.25 -25.46 6.11
C LEU A 186 31.78 -25.63 5.98
N LEU A 187 32.55 -24.75 6.62
CA LEU A 187 34.02 -24.76 6.71
C LEU A 187 34.46 -25.31 8.08
#